data_AF-A0A1L9V3Y5-F1
#
_entry.id   AF-A0A1L9V3Y5-F1
#
_cell.length_a   1.000
_cell.length_b   1.000
_cell.length_c   1.000
_cell.angle_alpha   90.00
_cell.angle_beta   90.00
_cell.angle_gamma   90.00
#
_symmetry.space_group_name_H-M   'P 1'
#
loop_
_entity.id
_entity.type
_entity.pdbx_description
1 polymer ?
#
loop_
_entity_poly.entity_id
_entity_poly.type
_entity_poly.pdbx_seq_one_letter_code
_entity_poly.pdbx_strand_id
1 'polypeptide(L)'
;MKELGAIVIRIDGEYEASVARAKKDARMNGWYFVSSTSWSDFDNDVPQHVMNAYMVVLDKALSIIPTVDKITHVFVCGCVGSIAAAIFQGFYNHFHEIQQSSATGSTISLPRFVVVEPSEADCLLQSAKHGEARQSGGSLRTLMAGLACRAPSPVALKVLTWLASDYVAVPDSIAVDGMKALADGAEGDTPVVCGESSAASMGVILGSSADPSLREKLGLNSPSQVVLFGLEGASDPQIYESLVGKAPQAVLEAQDRFDAL
;
A
#
# COMPACT_ATOMS: atom_id res chain seq x y z
N MET A 1 -7.83 -17.62 -8.16
CA MET A 1 -7.20 -18.76 -7.44
C MET A 1 -7.66 -20.14 -7.94
N LYS A 2 -8.96 -20.50 -7.90
CA LYS A 2 -9.41 -21.82 -8.40
C LYS A 2 -9.06 -22.07 -9.87
N GLU A 3 -9.19 -21.04 -10.70
CA GLU A 3 -8.80 -21.07 -12.12
C GLU A 3 -7.30 -21.31 -12.34
N LEU A 4 -6.46 -20.99 -11.36
CA LEU A 4 -5.03 -21.28 -11.35
C LEU A 4 -4.71 -22.69 -10.82
N GLY A 5 -5.73 -23.54 -10.64
CA GLY A 5 -5.60 -24.91 -10.13
C GLY A 5 -5.51 -25.03 -8.59
N ALA A 6 -5.68 -23.92 -7.85
CA ALA A 6 -5.60 -23.96 -6.39
C ALA A 6 -6.89 -24.49 -5.73
N ILE A 7 -6.72 -25.28 -4.67
CA ILE A 7 -7.82 -25.63 -3.76
C ILE A 7 -8.08 -24.43 -2.86
N VAL A 8 -9.28 -23.86 -2.95
CA VAL A 8 -9.71 -22.72 -2.11
C VAL A 8 -10.71 -23.21 -1.06
N ILE A 9 -10.30 -23.14 0.20
CA ILE A 9 -11.13 -23.51 1.36
C ILE A 9 -11.59 -22.22 2.03
N ARG A 10 -12.91 -22.02 2.14
CA ARG A 10 -13.49 -20.91 2.92
C ARG A 10 -13.66 -21.36 4.36
N ILE A 11 -13.30 -20.49 5.30
CA ILE A 11 -13.35 -20.74 6.73
C ILE A 11 -14.23 -19.67 7.37
N ASP A 12 -15.06 -20.09 8.32
CA ASP A 12 -15.82 -19.15 9.14
C ASP A 12 -14.90 -18.43 10.12
N GLY A 13 -14.97 -17.10 10.16
CA GLY A 13 -14.17 -16.25 11.03
C GLY A 13 -13.40 -15.18 10.27
N GLU A 14 -12.50 -14.50 10.99
CA GLU A 14 -11.68 -13.42 10.46
C GLU A 14 -10.41 -13.95 9.76
N TYR A 15 -9.58 -13.04 9.23
CA TYR A 15 -8.32 -13.37 8.58
C TYR A 15 -7.44 -14.28 9.45
N GLU A 16 -7.36 -14.01 10.75
CA GLU A 16 -6.59 -14.78 11.73
C GLU A 16 -7.08 -16.23 11.87
N ALA A 17 -8.39 -16.46 11.72
CA ALA A 17 -8.95 -17.83 11.74
C ALA A 17 -8.51 -18.61 10.49
N SER A 18 -8.46 -17.95 9.33
CA SER A 18 -7.94 -18.53 8.08
C SER A 18 -6.44 -18.84 8.19
N VAL A 19 -5.66 -17.94 8.78
CA VAL A 19 -4.22 -18.16 9.06
C VAL A 19 -4.02 -19.35 10.00
N ALA A 20 -4.75 -19.40 11.12
CA ALA A 20 -4.63 -20.48 12.10
C ALA A 20 -4.97 -21.84 11.47
N ARG A 21 -6.02 -21.88 10.64
CA ARG A 21 -6.39 -23.08 9.89
C ARG A 21 -5.30 -23.48 8.89
N ALA A 22 -4.77 -22.54 8.11
CA ALA A 22 -3.73 -22.81 7.13
C ALA A 22 -2.43 -23.33 7.79
N LYS A 23 -2.01 -22.77 8.93
CA LYS A 23 -0.89 -23.29 9.73
C LYS A 23 -1.13 -24.74 10.18
N LYS A 24 -2.35 -25.04 10.66
CA LYS A 24 -2.72 -26.39 11.10
C LYS A 24 -2.70 -27.39 9.95
N ASP A 25 -3.31 -27.04 8.81
CA ASP A 25 -3.36 -27.90 7.63
C ASP A 25 -1.96 -28.14 7.05
N ALA A 26 -1.10 -27.13 7.05
CA ALA A 26 0.30 -27.28 6.65
C ALA A 26 1.04 -28.30 7.53
N ARG A 27 0.90 -28.20 8.86
CA ARG A 27 1.50 -29.16 9.81
C ARG A 27 0.95 -30.58 9.62
N MET A 28 -0.36 -30.74 9.46
CA MET A 28 -1.00 -32.06 9.35
C MET A 28 -0.65 -32.79 8.04
N ASN A 29 -0.47 -32.05 6.95
CA ASN A 29 -0.24 -32.63 5.62
C ASN A 29 1.22 -32.54 5.14
N GLY A 30 2.11 -31.95 5.93
CA GLY A 30 3.50 -31.70 5.53
C GLY A 30 3.61 -30.67 4.38
N TRP A 31 2.66 -29.75 4.26
CA TRP A 31 2.71 -28.68 3.26
C TRP A 31 3.57 -27.51 3.74
N TYR A 32 4.12 -26.76 2.79
CA TYR A 32 4.77 -25.49 3.08
C TYR A 32 3.73 -24.40 3.36
N PHE A 33 3.85 -23.75 4.51
CA PHE A 33 3.04 -22.57 4.84
C PHE A 33 3.74 -21.31 4.32
N VAL A 34 3.12 -20.66 3.35
CA VAL A 34 3.63 -19.43 2.71
C VAL A 34 2.73 -18.26 3.11
N SER A 35 3.31 -17.23 3.72
CA SER A 35 2.61 -16.05 4.23
C SER A 35 3.49 -14.81 4.12
N SER A 36 2.87 -13.65 3.90
CA SER A 36 3.51 -12.33 3.82
C SER A 36 3.71 -11.64 5.18
N THR A 37 3.28 -12.29 6.27
CA THR A 37 3.43 -11.82 7.65
C THR A 37 4.10 -12.89 8.52
N SER A 38 4.69 -12.45 9.64
CA SER A 38 5.46 -13.27 10.58
C SER A 38 4.78 -13.36 11.94
N TRP A 39 5.02 -14.45 12.65
CA TRP A 39 4.51 -14.69 14.00
C TRP A 39 5.58 -15.36 14.86
N SER A 40 5.54 -15.12 16.17
CA SER A 40 6.49 -15.70 17.11
C SER A 40 6.44 -17.24 17.18
N ASP A 41 5.30 -17.84 16.83
CA ASP A 41 5.06 -19.29 16.86
C ASP A 41 5.31 -19.99 15.51
N PHE A 42 5.77 -19.23 14.51
CA PHE A 42 5.99 -19.70 13.16
C PHE A 42 7.15 -18.92 12.51
N ASP A 43 8.35 -19.18 13.01
CA ASP A 43 9.59 -18.51 12.60
C ASP A 43 10.25 -19.26 11.44
N ASN A 44 10.15 -18.71 10.24
CA ASN A 44 10.87 -19.17 9.05
C ASN A 44 11.21 -17.98 8.14
N ASP A 45 12.07 -18.21 7.15
CA ASP A 45 12.57 -17.15 6.27
C ASP A 45 11.55 -16.72 5.20
N VAL A 46 10.37 -17.34 5.14
CA VAL A 46 9.40 -17.13 4.05
C VAL A 46 8.82 -15.70 4.04
N PRO A 47 8.35 -15.13 5.17
CA PRO A 47 7.91 -13.74 5.20
C PRO A 47 9.00 -12.76 4.75
N GLN A 48 10.26 -13.03 5.07
CA GLN A 48 11.39 -12.22 4.61
C GLN A 48 11.57 -12.32 3.10
N HIS A 49 11.50 -13.52 2.52
CA HIS A 49 11.52 -13.68 1.06
C HIS A 49 10.36 -12.97 0.37
N VAL A 50 9.15 -13.00 0.95
CA VAL A 50 8.00 -12.27 0.41
C VAL A 50 8.23 -10.75 0.48
N MET A 51 8.73 -10.23 1.60
CA MET A 51 9.08 -8.82 1.71
C MET A 51 10.15 -8.41 0.69
N ASN A 52 11.18 -9.23 0.49
CA ASN A 52 12.22 -8.98 -0.51
C ASN A 52 11.67 -8.99 -1.93
N ALA A 53 10.66 -9.82 -2.22
CA ALA A 53 10.04 -9.85 -3.54
C ALA A 53 9.33 -8.53 -3.90
N TYR A 54 8.84 -7.77 -2.90
CA TYR A 54 8.26 -6.46 -3.14
C TYR A 54 9.26 -5.42 -3.67
N MET A 55 10.57 -5.66 -3.50
CA MET A 55 11.61 -4.78 -4.05
C MET A 55 11.54 -4.65 -5.56
N VAL A 56 11.02 -5.66 -6.28
CA VAL A 56 10.82 -5.58 -7.73
C VAL A 56 9.90 -4.42 -8.12
N VAL A 57 8.89 -4.12 -7.29
CA VAL A 57 7.98 -2.98 -7.53
C VAL A 57 8.74 -1.67 -7.40
N LEU A 58 9.60 -1.56 -6.38
CA LEU A 58 10.43 -0.38 -6.18
C LEU A 58 11.45 -0.21 -7.31
N ASP A 59 12.19 -1.26 -7.66
CA ASP A 59 13.20 -1.22 -8.72
C ASP A 59 12.58 -0.74 -10.03
N LYS A 60 11.36 -1.22 -10.34
CA LYS A 60 10.62 -0.75 -11.50
C LYS A 60 10.23 0.72 -11.38
N ALA A 61 9.71 1.15 -10.23
CA ALA A 61 9.35 2.55 -10.00
C ALA A 61 10.56 3.49 -10.14
N LEU A 62 11.69 3.16 -9.51
CA LEU A 62 12.94 3.93 -9.60
C LEU A 62 13.48 3.99 -11.03
N SER A 63 13.27 2.94 -11.84
CA SER A 63 13.73 2.92 -13.24
C SER A 63 12.92 3.82 -14.19
N ILE A 64 11.67 4.15 -13.84
CA ILE A 64 10.78 4.94 -14.70
C ILE A 64 10.65 6.40 -14.24
N ILE A 65 10.96 6.70 -12.96
CA ILE A 65 10.89 8.06 -12.43
C ILE A 65 12.19 8.79 -12.79
N PRO A 66 12.15 9.87 -13.60
CA PRO A 66 13.38 10.52 -14.09
C PRO A 66 14.09 11.37 -13.03
N THR A 67 13.36 11.90 -12.04
CA THR A 67 13.90 12.80 -11.00
C THR A 67 13.59 12.26 -9.61
N VAL A 68 14.14 11.08 -9.31
CA VAL A 68 13.93 10.40 -8.01
C VAL A 68 14.38 11.27 -6.85
N ASP A 69 15.47 12.00 -7.00
CA ASP A 69 16.05 12.92 -6.00
C ASP A 69 15.11 14.08 -5.61
N LYS A 70 14.07 14.34 -6.42
CA LYS A 70 13.07 15.39 -6.17
C LYS A 70 11.82 14.88 -5.48
N ILE A 71 11.65 13.57 -5.29
CA ILE A 71 10.49 13.01 -4.61
C ILE A 71 10.43 13.56 -3.18
N THR A 72 9.31 14.15 -2.81
CA THR A 72 9.11 14.70 -1.46
C THR A 72 8.18 13.84 -0.62
N HIS A 73 7.30 13.05 -1.23
CA HIS A 73 6.38 12.17 -0.52
C HIS A 73 6.21 10.83 -1.23
N VAL A 74 6.08 9.76 -0.46
CA VAL A 74 5.76 8.43 -0.96
C VAL A 74 4.61 7.85 -0.13
N PHE A 75 3.49 7.54 -0.78
CA PHE A 75 2.32 6.96 -0.14
C PHE A 75 2.18 5.49 -0.50
N VAL A 76 1.96 4.66 0.53
CA VAL A 76 1.74 3.21 0.37
C VAL A 76 0.61 2.77 1.31
N CYS A 77 -0.25 1.87 0.83
CA CYS A 77 -1.29 1.27 1.65
C CYS A 77 -0.73 0.35 2.77
N GLY A 78 -1.35 0.38 3.95
CA GLY A 78 -0.88 -0.30 5.16
C GLY A 78 -1.80 -1.42 5.67
N CYS A 79 -1.64 -2.65 5.19
CA CYS A 79 -2.21 -3.84 5.87
C CYS A 79 -1.35 -4.16 7.11
N VAL A 80 -0.68 -5.32 7.12
CA VAL A 80 0.32 -5.71 8.12
C VAL A 80 1.61 -4.88 8.01
N GLY A 81 1.74 -4.04 6.97
CA GLY A 81 2.87 -3.12 6.75
C GLY A 81 4.03 -3.67 5.91
N SER A 82 4.03 -4.96 5.54
CA SER A 82 5.18 -5.60 4.87
C SER A 82 5.62 -4.92 3.57
N ILE A 83 4.67 -4.52 2.71
CA ILE A 83 4.98 -3.84 1.45
C ILE A 83 5.43 -2.39 1.65
N ALA A 84 4.79 -1.66 2.57
CA ALA A 84 5.18 -0.30 2.93
C ALA A 84 6.60 -0.27 3.51
N ALA A 85 6.93 -1.21 4.40
CA ALA A 85 8.27 -1.36 4.96
C ALA A 85 9.33 -1.61 3.87
N ALA A 86 9.05 -2.53 2.93
CA ALA A 86 9.97 -2.82 1.83
C ALA A 86 10.20 -1.60 0.92
N ILE A 87 9.13 -0.92 0.50
CA ILE A 87 9.21 0.25 -0.37
C ILE A 87 9.95 1.40 0.34
N PHE A 88 9.60 1.73 1.58
CA PHE A 88 10.26 2.82 2.32
C PHE A 88 11.73 2.52 2.58
N GLN A 89 12.07 1.29 2.96
CA GLN A 89 13.46 0.88 3.15
C GLN A 89 14.27 1.02 1.87
N GLY A 90 13.70 0.63 0.73
CA GLY A 90 14.42 0.73 -0.52
C GLY A 90 14.57 2.18 -1.02
N PHE A 91 13.57 3.05 -0.84
CA PHE A 91 13.75 4.49 -1.08
C PHE A 91 14.81 5.07 -0.16
N TYR A 92 14.81 4.72 1.12
CA TYR A 92 15.85 5.13 2.06
C TYR A 92 17.25 4.75 1.54
N ASN A 93 17.45 3.48 1.17
CA ASN A 93 18.72 2.99 0.64
C ASN A 93 19.14 3.76 -0.62
N HIS A 94 18.22 3.94 -1.56
CA HIS A 94 18.50 4.63 -2.81
C HIS A 94 18.87 6.11 -2.60
N PHE A 95 18.14 6.83 -1.75
CA PHE A 95 18.48 8.21 -1.40
C PHE A 95 19.83 8.31 -0.69
N HIS A 96 20.16 7.34 0.16
CA HIS A 96 21.48 7.24 0.78
C HIS A 96 22.60 6.99 -0.23
N GLU A 97 22.36 6.20 -1.28
CA GLU A 97 23.31 5.99 -2.39
C GLU A 97 23.52 7.28 -3.19
N ILE A 98 22.44 7.98 -3.57
CA ILE A 98 22.53 9.27 -4.26
C ILE A 98 23.34 10.27 -3.41
N GLN A 99 23.04 10.38 -2.11
CA GLN A 99 23.74 11.28 -1.19
C GLN A 99 25.25 10.98 -1.12
N GLN A 100 25.64 9.71 -1.11
CA GLN A 100 27.05 9.31 -1.09
C GLN A 100 27.76 9.57 -2.43
N SER A 101 27.05 9.46 -3.55
CA SER A 101 27.59 9.71 -4.89
C SER A 101 27.65 11.20 -5.26
N SER A 102 26.95 12.06 -4.52
CA SER A 102 26.89 13.50 -4.77
C SER A 102 28.22 14.20 -4.44
N ALA A 103 28.97 14.56 -5.49
CA ALA A 103 30.24 15.26 -5.38
C ALA A 103 30.12 16.72 -4.88
N THR A 104 28.91 17.29 -4.85
CA THR A 104 28.68 18.73 -4.60
C THR A 104 28.33 19.06 -3.16
N GLY A 105 28.34 18.09 -2.23
CA GLY A 105 28.00 18.32 -0.82
C GLY A 105 26.56 18.78 -0.60
N SER A 106 25.69 18.64 -1.60
CA SER A 106 24.27 18.97 -1.51
C SER A 106 23.56 17.93 -0.64
N THR A 107 22.87 18.39 0.41
CA THR A 107 22.06 17.54 1.28
C THR A 107 20.72 17.26 0.62
N ILE A 108 20.46 16.00 0.31
CA ILE A 108 19.17 15.50 -0.19
C ILE A 108 18.33 15.13 1.03
N SER A 109 17.09 15.62 1.06
CA SER A 109 16.13 15.29 2.11
C SER A 109 15.46 13.96 1.76
N LEU A 110 15.29 13.09 2.76
CA LEU A 110 14.46 11.89 2.58
C LEU A 110 13.01 12.29 2.34
N PRO A 111 12.28 11.58 1.46
CA PRO A 111 10.85 11.78 1.30
C PRO A 111 10.10 11.55 2.61
N ARG A 112 8.97 12.22 2.78
CA ARG A 112 7.99 11.83 3.79
C ARG A 112 7.34 10.51 3.37
N PHE A 113 7.45 9.50 4.22
CA PHE A 113 6.89 8.19 3.99
C PHE A 113 5.52 8.08 4.68
N VAL A 114 4.45 7.94 3.90
CA VAL A 114 3.07 8.02 4.41
C VAL A 114 2.37 6.68 4.23
N VAL A 115 1.89 6.11 5.35
CA VAL A 115 1.07 4.89 5.36
C VAL A 115 -0.40 5.26 5.33
N VAL A 116 -1.19 4.62 4.47
CA VAL A 116 -2.65 4.82 4.40
C VAL A 116 -3.39 3.53 4.74
N GLU A 117 -4.30 3.58 5.71
CA GLU A 117 -5.08 2.44 6.21
C GLU A 117 -6.59 2.72 6.17
N PRO A 118 -7.45 1.69 6.16
CA PRO A 118 -8.87 1.85 6.48
C PRO A 118 -9.03 2.27 7.93
N SER A 119 -9.98 3.18 8.22
CA SER A 119 -10.37 3.47 9.61
C SER A 119 -10.87 2.24 10.36
N GLU A 120 -11.37 1.22 9.65
CA GLU A 120 -11.85 -0.03 10.22
C GLU A 120 -10.75 -1.08 10.46
N ALA A 121 -9.51 -0.83 10.01
CA ALA A 121 -8.36 -1.73 10.09
C ALA A 121 -7.01 -0.98 10.23
N ASP A 122 -6.98 0.04 11.09
CA ASP A 122 -5.88 1.02 11.25
C ASP A 122 -4.75 0.57 12.21
N CYS A 123 -4.33 -0.69 12.12
CA CYS A 123 -3.44 -1.28 13.11
C CYS A 123 -2.05 -0.61 13.19
N LEU A 124 -1.52 -0.09 12.08
CA LEU A 124 -0.22 0.60 12.06
C LEU A 124 -0.34 1.99 12.68
N LEU A 125 -1.41 2.73 12.42
CA LEU A 125 -1.72 4.02 13.05
C LEU A 125 -1.87 3.85 14.56
N GLN A 126 -2.62 2.84 15.00
CA GLN A 126 -2.77 2.56 16.43
C GLN A 126 -1.43 2.20 17.07
N SER A 127 -0.59 1.44 16.36
CA SER A 127 0.74 1.08 16.84
C SER A 127 1.65 2.32 16.96
N ALA A 128 1.64 3.19 15.95
CA ALA A 128 2.40 4.43 15.95
C ALA A 128 1.98 5.38 17.09
N LYS A 129 0.67 5.49 17.36
CA LYS A 129 0.14 6.31 18.48
C LYS A 129 0.60 5.84 19.85
N HIS A 130 0.77 4.53 20.04
CA HIS A 130 1.11 3.94 21.34
C HIS A 130 2.60 3.60 21.50
N GLY A 131 3.38 3.68 20.41
CA GLY A 131 4.81 3.33 20.41
C GLY A 131 5.10 1.82 20.52
N GLU A 132 4.09 0.98 20.37
CA GLU A 132 4.20 -0.48 20.45
C GLU A 132 3.15 -1.15 19.55
N ALA A 133 3.32 -2.44 19.24
CA ALA A 133 2.36 -3.16 18.39
C ALA A 133 0.96 -3.17 19.03
N ARG A 134 -0.02 -2.63 18.30
CA ARG A 134 -1.43 -2.58 18.69
C ARG A 134 -2.32 -3.12 17.59
N GLN A 135 -3.40 -3.77 18.02
CA GLN A 135 -4.44 -4.22 17.13
C GLN A 135 -5.38 -3.06 16.78
N SER A 136 -5.96 -3.08 15.58
CA SER A 136 -7.07 -2.19 15.25
C SER A 136 -8.30 -2.57 16.05
N GLY A 137 -8.94 -1.57 16.66
CA GLY A 137 -10.24 -1.70 17.33
C GLY A 137 -11.44 -1.63 16.40
N GLY A 138 -11.22 -1.42 15.08
CA GLY A 138 -12.27 -1.35 14.08
C GLY A 138 -12.93 -2.71 13.79
N SER A 139 -13.96 -2.71 12.95
CA SER A 139 -14.71 -3.92 12.64
C SER A 139 -14.05 -4.84 11.61
N LEU A 140 -12.97 -4.40 10.96
CA LEU A 140 -12.38 -4.97 9.73
C LEU A 140 -13.33 -5.04 8.53
N ARG A 141 -14.53 -4.45 8.62
CA ARG A 141 -15.46 -4.40 7.49
C ARG A 141 -15.15 -3.17 6.66
N THR A 142 -14.42 -3.37 5.58
CA THR A 142 -13.99 -2.33 4.65
C THR A 142 -14.03 -2.87 3.22
N LEU A 143 -14.28 -1.99 2.25
CA LEU A 143 -14.11 -2.25 0.82
C LEU A 143 -12.65 -2.52 0.46
N MET A 144 -11.69 -1.98 1.23
CA MET A 144 -10.26 -2.21 1.04
C MET A 144 -9.85 -3.60 1.57
N ALA A 145 -10.35 -4.65 0.92
CA ALA A 145 -10.22 -6.04 1.40
C ALA A 145 -8.76 -6.48 1.59
N GLY A 146 -7.84 -5.96 0.78
CA GLY A 146 -6.40 -6.21 0.91
C GLY A 146 -5.77 -5.63 2.18
N LEU A 147 -6.47 -4.72 2.87
CA LEU A 147 -6.02 -4.02 4.07
C LEU A 147 -6.75 -4.42 5.35
N ALA A 148 -7.70 -5.35 5.28
CA ALA A 148 -8.53 -5.78 6.42
C ALA A 148 -7.75 -6.67 7.42
N CYS A 149 -6.74 -6.09 8.08
CA CYS A 149 -5.74 -6.78 8.89
C CYS A 149 -5.84 -6.30 10.35
N ARG A 150 -5.92 -7.21 11.33
CA ARG A 150 -6.12 -6.84 12.75
C ARG A 150 -4.86 -6.28 13.40
N ALA A 151 -3.70 -6.84 13.06
CA ALA A 151 -2.44 -6.59 13.75
C ALA A 151 -1.29 -6.38 12.75
N PRO A 152 -0.32 -5.52 13.07
CA PRO A 152 0.83 -5.31 12.20
C PRO A 152 1.77 -6.53 12.21
N SER A 153 2.54 -6.70 11.13
CA SER A 153 3.66 -7.63 11.13
C SER A 153 4.75 -7.10 12.07
N PRO A 154 5.27 -7.92 13.00
CA PRO A 154 6.36 -7.52 13.89
C PRO A 154 7.63 -7.07 13.15
N VAL A 155 7.91 -7.66 11.99
CA VAL A 155 9.09 -7.31 11.18
C VAL A 155 8.87 -5.97 10.47
N ALA A 156 7.69 -5.79 9.85
CA ALA A 156 7.37 -4.54 9.19
C ALA A 156 7.32 -3.37 10.17
N LEU A 157 6.73 -3.57 11.36
CA LEU A 157 6.59 -2.51 12.35
C LEU A 157 7.95 -1.96 12.79
N LYS A 158 8.97 -2.81 12.97
CA LYS A 158 10.34 -2.34 13.31
C LYS A 158 10.90 -1.36 12.29
N VAL A 159 10.67 -1.62 11.01
CA VAL A 159 11.11 -0.74 9.91
C VAL A 159 10.27 0.54 9.89
N LEU A 160 8.94 0.41 9.99
CA LEU A 160 8.02 1.54 9.91
C LEU A 160 8.11 2.49 11.11
N THR A 161 8.41 2.00 12.32
CA THR A 161 8.67 2.85 13.49
C THR A 161 9.85 3.79 13.27
N TRP A 162 10.82 3.39 12.46
CA TRP A 162 11.98 4.20 12.13
C TRP A 162 11.79 5.08 10.88
N LEU A 163 11.17 4.54 9.83
CA LEU A 163 11.08 5.23 8.53
C LEU A 163 9.78 6.00 8.29
N ALA A 164 8.63 5.49 8.73
CA ALA A 164 7.35 6.12 8.39
C ALA A 164 7.23 7.49 9.06
N SER A 165 6.89 8.49 8.27
CA SER A 165 6.71 9.88 8.73
C SER A 165 5.28 10.11 9.22
N ASP A 166 4.29 9.57 8.52
CA ASP A 166 2.88 9.81 8.79
C ASP A 166 2.06 8.53 8.60
N TYR A 167 0.97 8.43 9.37
CA TYR A 167 -0.02 7.35 9.27
C TYR A 167 -1.40 8.00 9.14
N VAL A 168 -2.15 7.63 8.11
CA VAL A 168 -3.45 8.20 7.78
C VAL A 168 -4.48 7.08 7.72
N ALA A 169 -5.52 7.16 8.54
CA ALA A 169 -6.65 6.26 8.47
C ALA A 169 -7.83 6.95 7.79
N VAL A 170 -8.44 6.30 6.79
CA VAL A 170 -9.53 6.87 5.98
C VAL A 170 -10.75 5.96 5.90
N PRO A 171 -11.97 6.50 5.80
CA PRO A 171 -13.14 5.70 5.47
C PRO A 171 -13.11 5.27 4.00
N ASP A 172 -13.85 4.21 3.67
CA ASP A 172 -13.92 3.64 2.32
C ASP A 172 -14.33 4.67 1.25
N SER A 173 -15.11 5.69 1.61
CA SER A 173 -15.49 6.74 0.66
C SER A 173 -14.28 7.46 0.06
N ILE A 174 -13.20 7.64 0.83
CA ILE A 174 -11.97 8.26 0.34
C ILE A 174 -11.26 7.36 -0.67
N ALA A 175 -11.26 6.04 -0.44
CA ALA A 175 -10.76 5.08 -1.42
C ALA A 175 -11.55 5.16 -2.74
N VAL A 176 -12.89 5.19 -2.65
CA VAL A 176 -13.78 5.32 -3.82
C VAL A 176 -13.53 6.62 -4.59
N ASP A 177 -13.34 7.74 -3.89
CA ASP A 177 -13.03 9.02 -4.54
C ASP A 177 -11.68 8.95 -5.28
N GLY A 178 -10.67 8.31 -4.68
CA GLY A 178 -9.39 8.04 -5.34
C GLY A 178 -9.53 7.15 -6.59
N MET A 179 -10.35 6.10 -6.52
CA MET A 179 -10.59 5.21 -7.66
C MET A 179 -11.22 5.97 -8.83
N LYS A 180 -12.23 6.80 -8.53
CA LYS A 180 -12.92 7.62 -9.53
C LYS A 180 -11.98 8.60 -10.20
N ALA A 181 -11.17 9.31 -9.42
CA ALA A 181 -10.22 10.29 -9.97
C ALA A 181 -9.18 9.64 -10.88
N LEU A 182 -8.59 8.51 -10.45
CA LEU A 182 -7.64 7.76 -11.26
C LEU A 182 -8.28 7.22 -12.54
N ALA A 183 -9.49 6.70 -12.46
CA ALA A 183 -10.22 6.18 -13.62
C ALA A 183 -10.69 7.28 -14.60
N ASP A 184 -10.78 8.52 -14.14
CA ASP A 184 -11.18 9.63 -14.99
C ASP A 184 -10.04 10.17 -15.85
N GLY A 185 -8.82 10.26 -15.30
CA GLY A 185 -7.68 10.84 -16.03
C GLY A 185 -7.96 12.29 -16.45
N ALA A 186 -8.51 13.09 -15.53
CA ALA A 186 -8.88 14.47 -15.81
C ALA A 186 -7.66 15.37 -16.09
N GLU A 187 -7.89 16.56 -16.66
CA GLU A 187 -6.84 17.58 -16.88
C GLU A 187 -5.66 17.14 -17.77
N GLY A 188 -5.86 16.11 -18.59
CA GLY A 188 -4.83 15.59 -19.49
C GLY A 188 -3.94 14.49 -18.87
N ASP A 189 -4.32 13.97 -17.71
CA ASP A 189 -3.66 12.82 -17.10
C ASP A 189 -4.10 11.49 -17.73
N THR A 190 -3.22 10.49 -17.66
CA THR A 190 -3.54 9.12 -18.09
C THR A 190 -4.55 8.48 -17.14
N PRO A 191 -5.66 7.93 -17.63
CA PRO A 191 -6.58 7.18 -16.78
C PRO A 191 -5.94 5.86 -16.32
N VAL A 192 -6.19 5.46 -15.07
CA VAL A 192 -5.57 4.29 -14.43
C VAL A 192 -6.63 3.44 -13.72
N VAL A 193 -6.62 2.14 -13.98
CA VAL A 193 -7.38 1.18 -13.17
C VAL A 193 -6.64 0.92 -11.87
N CYS A 194 -7.22 1.35 -10.75
CA CYS A 194 -6.65 1.17 -9.41
C CYS A 194 -7.74 0.68 -8.45
N GLY A 195 -7.48 -0.43 -7.75
CA GLY A 195 -8.40 -1.03 -6.77
C GLY A 195 -8.51 -0.24 -5.47
N GLU A 196 -9.46 -0.62 -4.61
CA GLU A 196 -9.87 0.18 -3.45
C GLU A 196 -8.71 0.41 -2.47
N SER A 197 -7.91 -0.62 -2.20
CA SER A 197 -6.83 -0.61 -1.21
C SER A 197 -5.73 0.37 -1.60
N SER A 198 -5.40 0.46 -2.89
CA SER A 198 -4.32 1.34 -3.38
C SER A 198 -4.81 2.76 -3.67
N ALA A 199 -6.04 2.89 -4.16
CA ALA A 199 -6.61 4.18 -4.54
C ALA A 199 -6.85 5.13 -3.35
N ALA A 200 -6.93 4.59 -2.12
CA ALA A 200 -7.02 5.38 -0.90
C ALA A 200 -5.94 6.47 -0.79
N SER A 201 -4.71 6.20 -1.28
CA SER A 201 -3.65 7.21 -1.29
C SER A 201 -3.98 8.40 -2.20
N MET A 202 -4.59 8.18 -3.37
CA MET A 202 -5.08 9.27 -4.22
C MET A 202 -6.21 10.04 -3.54
N GLY A 203 -7.13 9.32 -2.88
CA GLY A 203 -8.18 9.93 -2.08
C GLY A 203 -7.66 10.89 -1.00
N VAL A 204 -6.56 10.51 -0.31
CA VAL A 204 -5.90 11.39 0.67
C VAL A 204 -5.33 12.65 0.00
N ILE A 205 -4.72 12.53 -1.18
CA ILE A 205 -4.20 13.68 -1.93
C ILE A 205 -5.33 14.64 -2.33
N LEU A 206 -6.44 14.11 -2.85
CA LEU A 206 -7.62 14.92 -3.19
C LEU A 206 -8.20 15.59 -1.93
N GLY A 207 -8.35 14.84 -0.84
CA GLY A 207 -8.80 15.35 0.44
C GLY A 207 -7.91 16.48 0.96
N SER A 208 -6.58 16.39 0.79
CA SER A 208 -5.65 17.44 1.20
C SER A 208 -5.81 18.73 0.38
N SER A 209 -6.32 18.65 -0.84
CA SER A 209 -6.61 19.85 -1.64
C SER A 209 -7.82 20.61 -1.10
N ALA A 210 -8.79 19.91 -0.53
CA ALA A 210 -9.99 20.47 0.08
C ALA A 210 -9.83 20.82 1.58
N ASP A 211 -8.91 20.16 2.29
CA ASP A 211 -8.62 20.37 3.72
C ASP A 211 -7.20 20.95 3.93
N PRO A 212 -7.09 22.28 4.15
CA PRO A 212 -5.81 22.92 4.44
C PRO A 212 -5.08 22.36 5.66
N SER A 213 -5.80 21.86 6.68
CA SER A 213 -5.18 21.29 7.88
C SER A 213 -4.52 19.95 7.58
N LEU A 214 -5.17 19.09 6.80
CA LEU A 214 -4.59 17.85 6.33
C LEU A 214 -3.35 18.12 5.46
N ARG A 215 -3.46 19.08 4.53
CA ARG A 215 -2.35 19.50 3.67
C ARG A 215 -1.13 19.96 4.46
N GLU A 216 -1.35 20.82 5.45
CA GLU A 216 -0.30 21.33 6.33
C GLU A 216 0.36 20.22 7.14
N LYS A 217 -0.43 19.32 7.75
CA LYS A 217 0.09 18.18 8.53
C LYS A 217 0.95 17.23 7.69
N LEU A 218 0.53 16.99 6.44
CA LEU A 218 1.29 16.16 5.51
C LEU A 218 2.50 16.90 4.92
N GLY A 219 2.62 18.23 5.08
CA GLY A 219 3.69 19.01 4.49
C GLY A 219 3.57 19.21 2.97
N LEU A 220 2.37 18.99 2.42
CA LEU A 220 2.11 19.11 0.99
C LEU A 220 2.03 20.58 0.57
N ASN A 221 2.72 20.93 -0.52
CA ASN A 221 2.85 22.28 -1.04
C ASN A 221 3.12 22.26 -2.56
N SER A 222 3.18 23.43 -3.21
CA SER A 222 3.36 23.51 -4.67
C SER A 222 4.62 22.83 -5.22
N PRO A 223 5.80 22.79 -4.55
CA PRO A 223 6.95 22.03 -5.05
C PRO A 223 6.89 20.53 -4.73
N SER A 224 5.84 20.03 -4.08
CA SER A 224 5.76 18.62 -3.71
C SER A 224 5.72 17.70 -4.93
N GLN A 225 6.54 16.64 -4.89
CA GLN A 225 6.56 15.56 -5.87
C GLN A 225 6.16 14.27 -5.14
N VAL A 226 4.99 13.75 -5.49
CA VAL A 226 4.33 12.68 -4.75
C VAL A 226 4.33 11.39 -5.58
N VAL A 227 4.79 10.30 -4.98
CA VAL A 227 4.67 8.96 -5.55
C VAL A 227 3.57 8.20 -4.83
N LEU A 228 2.61 7.69 -5.60
CA LEU A 228 1.56 6.80 -5.13
C LEU A 228 1.77 5.41 -5.73
N PHE A 229 1.68 4.36 -4.92
CA PHE A 229 1.80 2.97 -5.41
C PHE A 229 0.42 2.36 -5.68
N GLY A 230 0.11 2.14 -6.96
CA GLY A 230 -1.01 1.31 -7.40
C GLY A 230 -0.64 -0.17 -7.37
N LEU A 231 -1.00 -0.87 -6.29
CA LEU A 231 -0.59 -2.26 -6.02
C LEU A 231 -1.66 -3.30 -6.39
N GLU A 232 -2.83 -2.84 -6.81
CA GLU A 232 -3.91 -3.67 -7.34
C GLU A 232 -4.71 -2.92 -8.41
N GLY A 233 -5.25 -3.67 -9.37
CA GLY A 233 -6.26 -3.20 -10.30
C GLY A 233 -7.67 -3.52 -9.82
N ALA A 234 -8.61 -3.69 -10.76
CA ALA A 234 -9.98 -4.12 -10.46
C ALA A 234 -10.04 -5.63 -10.15
N SER A 235 -9.67 -6.01 -8.92
CA SER A 235 -9.66 -7.40 -8.44
C SER A 235 -11.05 -8.04 -8.45
N ASP A 236 -12.09 -7.24 -8.19
CA ASP A 236 -13.49 -7.53 -8.50
C ASP A 236 -14.02 -6.49 -9.50
N PRO A 237 -14.10 -6.84 -10.81
CA PRO A 237 -14.57 -5.92 -11.84
C PRO A 237 -15.99 -5.38 -11.63
N GLN A 238 -16.87 -6.16 -11.00
CA GLN A 238 -18.27 -5.77 -10.79
C GLN A 238 -18.38 -4.74 -9.67
N ILE A 239 -17.66 -4.97 -8.56
CA ILE A 239 -17.57 -4.00 -7.47
C ILE A 239 -16.90 -2.72 -7.98
N TYR A 240 -15.78 -2.83 -8.69
CA TYR A 240 -15.10 -1.68 -9.29
C TYR A 240 -16.05 -0.84 -10.15
N GLU A 241 -16.78 -1.45 -11.09
CA GLU A 241 -17.71 -0.73 -11.96
C GLU A 241 -18.85 -0.07 -11.16
N SER A 242 -19.36 -0.74 -10.12
CA SER A 242 -20.41 -0.18 -9.26
C SER A 242 -19.94 1.05 -8.47
N LEU A 243 -18.65 1.08 -8.06
CA LEU A 243 -18.06 2.16 -7.29
C LEU A 243 -17.63 3.31 -8.17
N VAL A 244 -16.98 3.02 -9.30
CA VAL A 244 -16.37 3.99 -10.21
C VAL A 244 -17.36 4.53 -11.24
N GLY A 245 -18.35 3.74 -11.63
CA GLY A 245 -19.28 4.06 -12.71
C GLY A 245 -18.72 3.82 -14.12
N LYS A 246 -17.55 3.19 -14.23
CA LYS A 246 -16.91 2.78 -15.50
C LYS A 246 -16.43 1.33 -15.36
N ALA A 247 -16.64 0.52 -16.38
CA ALA A 247 -16.03 -0.80 -16.46
C ALA A 247 -14.49 -0.66 -16.51
N PRO A 248 -13.72 -1.53 -15.84
CA PRO A 248 -12.25 -1.43 -15.85
C PRO A 248 -11.67 -1.55 -17.26
N GLN A 249 -12.30 -2.34 -18.15
CA GLN A 249 -11.89 -2.46 -19.54
C GLN A 249 -11.96 -1.13 -20.29
N ALA A 250 -13.00 -0.31 -20.04
CA ALA A 250 -13.14 0.99 -20.69
C ALA A 250 -12.05 1.98 -20.24
N VAL A 251 -11.59 1.87 -19.00
CA VAL A 251 -10.48 2.66 -18.45
C VAL A 251 -9.15 2.24 -19.08
N LEU A 252 -8.89 0.93 -19.19
CA LEU A 252 -7.69 0.41 -19.86
C LEU A 252 -7.64 0.81 -21.35
N GLU A 253 -8.76 0.73 -22.06
CA GLU A 253 -8.82 1.20 -23.45
C GLU A 253 -8.58 2.72 -23.57
N ALA A 254 -8.96 3.50 -22.56
CA ALA A 254 -8.66 4.93 -22.51
C ALA A 254 -7.18 5.20 -22.23
N GLN A 255 -6.55 4.38 -21.38
CA GLN A 255 -5.12 4.41 -21.12
C GLN A 255 -4.32 4.10 -22.39
N ASP A 256 -4.66 3.02 -23.10
CA ASP A 256 -3.99 2.64 -24.35
C ASP A 256 -4.07 3.75 -25.42
N ARG A 257 -5.22 4.43 -25.50
CA ARG A 257 -5.39 5.57 -26.41
C ARG A 257 -4.50 6.76 -26.02
N PHE A 258 -4.30 6.99 -24.72
CA PHE A 258 -3.44 8.06 -24.22
C PHE A 258 -1.97 7.77 -24.53
N ASP A 259 -1.52 6.54 -24.28
CA ASP A 259 -0.13 6.12 -24.48
C ASP A 259 0.27 6.09 -25.97
N ALA A 260 -0.72 6.10 -26.88
CA ALA A 260 -0.51 6.15 -28.33
C ALA A 260 -0.42 7.58 -28.91
N LEU A 261 -0.67 8.63 -28.11
CA LEU A 261 -0.58 10.05 -28.51
C LEU A 261 0.86 10.58 -28.43
#